data_AF-A0A6M0IVU1-F1
#
_entry.id   AF-A0A6M0IVU1-F1
#
_cell.length_a   1.000
_cell.length_b   1.000
_cell.length_c   1.000
_cell.angle_alpha   90.00
_cell.angle_beta   90.00
_cell.angle_gamma   90.00
#
_symmetry.space_group_name_H-M   'P 1'
#
loop_
_entity.id
_entity.type
_entity.pdbx_description
1 polymer ?
#
loop_
_entity_poly.entity_id
_entity_poly.type
_entity_poly.pdbx_seq_one_letter_code
_entity_poly.pdbx_strand_id
1 'polypeptide(L)'
;MSSLSPDMVRIYLQEIGRYPMLTADQEIAYGRQVQQIMAIEQRKNELTQQLDREPTMVELNEFVKFSSKQSLFYVVKKLKFNSI
;
A
#
# COMPACT_ATOMS: atom_id res chain seq x y z
N MET A 1 14.40 27.68 -19.75
CA MET A 1 13.73 26.38 -19.58
C MET A 1 14.82 25.34 -19.52
N SER A 2 15.14 24.85 -18.32
CA SER A 2 16.23 23.92 -18.07
C SER A 2 15.95 22.61 -18.81
N SER A 3 16.66 22.35 -19.90
CA SER A 3 16.65 21.05 -20.56
C SER A 3 16.98 19.99 -19.51
N LEU A 4 16.12 18.97 -19.32
CA LEU A 4 16.52 17.78 -18.58
C LEU A 4 17.85 17.32 -19.18
N SER A 5 18.91 17.29 -18.37
CA SER A 5 20.20 16.87 -18.88
C SER A 5 20.05 15.43 -19.40
N PRO A 6 20.63 15.10 -20.57
CA PRO A 6 20.58 13.74 -21.13
C PRO A 6 20.99 12.66 -20.11
N ASP A 7 21.85 13.02 -19.15
CA ASP A 7 22.25 12.16 -18.04
C ASP A 7 21.13 11.87 -17.05
N MET A 8 20.27 12.85 -16.72
CA MET A 8 19.11 12.63 -15.84
C MET A 8 18.08 11.69 -16.49
N VAL A 9 17.87 11.81 -17.80
CA VAL A 9 16.99 10.91 -18.55
C VAL A 9 17.56 9.49 -18.56
N ARG A 10 18.87 9.34 -18.78
CA ARG A 10 19.55 8.03 -18.74
C ARG A 10 19.45 7.37 -17.37
N ILE A 11 19.70 8.12 -16.29
CA ILE A 11 19.59 7.63 -14.92
C ILE A 11 18.15 7.19 -14.63
N TYR A 12 17.15 8.00 -14.99
CA TYR A 12 15.74 7.64 -14.77
C TYR A 12 15.35 6.34 -15.48
N LEU A 13 15.74 6.17 -16.74
CA LEU A 13 15.46 4.95 -17.51
C LEU A 13 16.16 3.72 -16.93
N GLN A 14 17.39 3.88 -16.45
CA GLN A 14 18.10 2.81 -15.75
C GLN A 14 17.36 2.41 -14.47
N GLU A 15 16.94 3.37 -13.65
CA GLU A 15 16.25 3.08 -12.39
C GLU A 15 14.90 2.37 -12.58
N ILE A 16 14.09 2.76 -13.58
CA ILE A 16 12.82 2.04 -13.85
C ILE A 16 13.05 0.64 -14.45
N GLY A 17 14.16 0.44 -15.15
CA GLY A 17 14.53 -0.85 -15.74
C GLY A 17 15.11 -1.86 -14.75
N ARG A 18 15.40 -1.45 -13.50
CA ARG A 18 15.91 -2.35 -12.45
C ARG A 18 14.86 -3.34 -11.96
N TYR A 19 13.58 -3.01 -12.13
CA TYR A 19 12.48 -3.82 -11.65
C TYR A 19 11.82 -4.55 -12.83
N PRO A 20 11.66 -5.87 -12.75
CA PRO A 20 11.00 -6.63 -13.80
C PRO A 20 9.53 -6.23 -13.91
N MET A 21 8.97 -6.36 -15.11
CA MET A 21 7.52 -6.19 -15.31
C MET A 21 6.76 -7.23 -14.49
N LEU A 22 5.59 -6.83 -13.99
CA LEU A 22 4.68 -7.72 -13.30
C LEU A 22 4.13 -8.78 -14.25
N THR A 23 4.03 -10.01 -13.76
CA THR A 23 3.23 -11.03 -14.44
C THR A 23 1.73 -10.77 -14.21
N ALA A 24 0.86 -11.32 -15.06
CA ALA A 24 -0.59 -11.18 -14.90
C ALA A 24 -1.07 -11.68 -13.52
N ASP A 25 -0.51 -12.79 -13.03
CA ASP A 25 -0.85 -13.32 -11.69
C ASP A 25 -0.39 -12.37 -10.57
N GLN A 26 0.79 -11.76 -10.72
CA GLN A 26 1.28 -10.77 -9.77
C GLN A 26 0.40 -9.52 -9.78
N GLU A 27 -0.01 -9.04 -10.96
CA GLU A 27 -0.91 -7.90 -11.09
C GLU A 27 -2.25 -8.15 -10.40
N ILE A 28 -2.86 -9.32 -10.61
CA ILE A 28 -4.10 -9.71 -9.91
C ILE A 28 -3.88 -9.80 -8.40
N ALA A 29 -2.77 -10.40 -7.97
CA ALA A 29 -2.45 -10.55 -6.55
C ALA A 29 -2.21 -9.20 -5.86
N TYR A 30 -1.49 -8.28 -6.50
CA TYR A 30 -1.23 -6.94 -5.98
C TYR A 30 -2.48 -6.07 -6.04
N GLY A 31 -3.28 -6.15 -7.11
CA GLY A 31 -4.56 -5.45 -7.21
C GLY A 31 -5.51 -5.80 -6.07
N ARG A 32 -5.61 -7.10 -5.73
CA ARG A 32 -6.40 -7.55 -4.56
C ARG A 32 -5.84 -7.01 -3.23
N GLN A 33 -4.52 -6.93 -3.09
CA GLN A 33 -3.89 -6.36 -1.89
C GLN A 33 -4.17 -4.86 -1.78
N VAL A 34 -4.05 -4.11 -2.87
CA VAL A 34 -4.38 -2.67 -2.91
C VAL A 34 -5.84 -2.43 -2.54
N GLN A 35 -6.78 -3.22 -3.07
CA GLN A 35 -8.19 -3.14 -2.69
C GLN A 35 -8.41 -3.34 -1.18
N GLN A 36 -7.70 -4.30 -0.57
CA GLN A 36 -7.76 -4.52 0.87
C GLN A 36 -7.21 -3.32 1.65
N ILE A 37 -6.09 -2.73 1.20
CA ILE A 37 -5.50 -1.54 1.82
C ILE A 37 -6.46 -0.36 1.75
N MET A 38 -7.05 -0.09 0.58
CA MET A 38 -8.00 1.00 0.41
C MET A 38 -9.20 0.86 1.37
N ALA A 39 -9.72 -0.35 1.53
CA ALA A 39 -10.79 -0.61 2.49
C ALA A 39 -10.35 -0.33 3.93
N ILE A 40 -9.15 -0.75 4.32
CA ILE A 40 -8.60 -0.52 5.67
C ILE A 40 -8.35 0.98 5.92
N GLU A 41 -7.82 1.69 4.93
CA GLU A 41 -7.55 3.12 5.00
C GLU A 41 -8.85 3.93 5.12
N GLN A 42 -9.89 3.55 4.37
CA GLN A 42 -11.22 4.12 4.52
C GLN A 42 -11.77 3.92 5.94
N ARG A 43 -11.66 2.70 6.49
CA ARG A 43 -12.06 2.42 7.87
C ARG A 43 -11.23 3.20 8.89
N LYS A 44 -9.93 3.40 8.64
CA LYS A 44 -9.08 4.25 9.46
C LYS A 44 -9.60 5.68 9.46
N ASN A 45 -9.91 6.22 8.29
CA ASN A 45 -10.41 7.59 8.15
C ASN A 45 -11.78 7.77 8.82
N GLU A 46 -12.69 6.80 8.69
CA GLU A 46 -13.97 6.78 9.43
C GLU A 46 -13.73 6.85 10.95
N LEU A 47 -12.79 6.05 11.46
CA LEU A 47 -12.48 6.00 12.88
C LEU A 47 -11.74 7.27 13.36
N THR A 48 -10.85 7.84 12.54
CA THR A 48 -10.21 9.12 12.81
C THR A 48 -11.24 10.24 12.96
N GLN A 49 -12.25 10.27 12.08
CA GLN A 49 -13.35 11.25 12.17
C GLN A 49 -14.21 11.05 13.42
N GLN A 50 -14.43 9.81 13.84
CA GLN A 50 -15.21 9.52 15.05
C GLN A 50 -14.47 9.86 16.34
N LEU A 51 -13.15 9.67 16.37
CA LEU A 51 -12.32 9.89 17.57
C LEU A 51 -11.70 11.29 17.63
N ASP A 52 -11.76 12.05 16.54
CA ASP A 52 -11.06 13.34 16.34
C ASP A 52 -9.54 13.25 16.61
N ARG A 53 -8.98 12.05 16.40
CA ARG A 53 -7.55 11.73 16.54
C ARG A 53 -7.18 10.53 15.70
N GLU A 54 -5.90 10.36 15.41
CA GLU A 54 -5.41 9.13 14.77
C GLU A 54 -5.70 7.91 15.67
N PRO A 55 -6.40 6.88 15.15
CA PRO A 55 -6.73 5.68 15.92
C PRO A 55 -5.50 4.84 16.17
N THR A 56 -5.45 4.24 17.35
CA THR A 56 -4.38 3.29 17.70
C THR A 56 -4.53 2.00 16.87
N MET A 57 -3.43 1.29 16.60
CA MET A 57 -3.49 0.04 15.82
C MET A 57 -4.42 -1.01 16.43
N VAL A 58 -4.60 -1.01 17.76
CA VAL A 58 -5.54 -1.91 18.46
C VAL A 58 -6.98 -1.52 18.13
N GLU A 59 -7.33 -0.24 18.29
CA GLU A 59 -8.67 0.30 18.00
C GLU A 59 -9.05 0.08 16.53
N LEU A 60 -8.12 0.32 15.61
CA LEU A 60 -8.33 0.06 14.18
C LEU A 60 -8.52 -1.43 13.89
N ASN A 61 -7.75 -2.31 14.54
CA ASN A 61 -7.92 -3.76 14.39
C ASN A 61 -9.29 -4.22 14.87
N GLU A 62 -9.75 -3.71 16.02
CA GLU A 62 -11.06 -4.04 16.55
C GLU A 62 -12.16 -3.55 15.61
N PHE A 63 -12.07 -2.31 15.14
CA PHE A 63 -13.01 -1.72 14.20
C PHE A 63 -13.09 -2.50 12.87
N VAL A 64 -11.94 -2.93 12.34
CA VAL A 64 -11.88 -3.69 11.08
C VAL A 64 -12.29 -5.17 11.25
N LYS A 65 -12.05 -5.80 12.41
CA LYS A 65 -12.46 -7.19 12.69
C LYS A 65 -13.97 -7.40 12.59
N PHE A 66 -14.78 -6.39 12.93
CA PHE A 66 -16.23 -6.46 12.76
C PHE A 66 -16.66 -6.49 11.28
N SER A 67 -15.83 -5.95 10.38
CA SER A 67 -16.15 -5.84 8.96
C SER A 67 -15.43 -6.88 8.08
N SER A 68 -14.33 -7.47 8.53
CA SER A 68 -13.54 -8.42 7.75
C SER A 68 -12.85 -9.46 8.66
N LYS A 69 -12.87 -10.74 8.25
CA LYS A 69 -12.25 -11.85 9.00
C LYS A 69 -10.70 -11.81 9.01
N GLN A 70 -10.07 -10.81 8.39
CA GLN A 70 -8.61 -10.74 8.25
C GLN A 70 -8.00 -9.82 9.31
N SER A 71 -6.93 -10.27 9.97
CA SER A 71 -6.21 -9.46 10.95
C SER A 71 -5.28 -8.45 10.23
N LEU A 72 -5.44 -7.15 10.53
CA LEU A 72 -4.65 -6.07 9.89
C LEU A 72 -3.14 -6.29 10.04
N PHE A 73 -2.73 -6.87 11.17
CA PHE A 73 -1.33 -7.21 11.43
C PHE A 73 -0.75 -8.11 10.34
N TYR A 74 -1.51 -9.09 9.87
CA TYR A 74 -1.07 -10.00 8.81
C TYR A 74 -1.03 -9.32 7.44
N VAL A 75 -1.99 -8.45 7.14
CA VAL A 75 -2.03 -7.69 5.89
C VAL A 75 -0.83 -6.73 5.82
N VAL A 76 -0.61 -5.92 6.86
CA VAL A 76 0.50 -4.96 6.93
C VAL A 76 1.87 -5.65 6.95
N LYS A 77 2.02 -6.79 7.64
CA LYS A 77 3.28 -7.52 7.70
C LYS A 77 3.62 -8.20 6.36
N LYS A 78 2.63 -8.78 5.67
CA LYS A 78 2.83 -9.37 4.34
C LYS A 78 3.27 -8.31 3.31
N LEU A 79 2.82 -7.07 3.48
CA LEU A 79 3.21 -5.94 2.63
C LEU A 79 4.66 -5.48 2.88
N LYS A 80 5.11 -5.39 4.15
CA LYS A 80 6.50 -4.98 4.45
C LYS A 80 7.55 -6.05 4.12
N PHE A 81 7.16 -7.33 4.07
CA PHE A 81 8.09 -8.44 3.78
C PHE A 81 8.27 -8.76 2.30
N ASN A 82 7.51 -8.13 1.40
CA ASN A 82 7.63 -8.33 -0.05
C ASN A 82 8.49 -7.26 -0.75
N SER A 83 9.33 -6.52 -0.01
CA SER A 83 10.39 -5.67 -0.56
C SER A 83 11.66 -6.49 -0.81
N ILE A 84 11.62 -7.33 -1.84
CA ILE A 84 12.77 -7.74 -2.68
C ILE A 84 12.26 -7.79 -4.11
#